data_AF-A0A2G1DE91-F1
#
_entry.id   AF-A0A2G1DE91-F1
#
_cell.length_a   1.000
_cell.length_b   1.000
_cell.length_c   1.000
_cell.angle_alpha   90.00
_cell.angle_beta   90.00
_cell.angle_gamma   90.00
#
_symmetry.space_group_name_H-M   'P 1'
#
loop_
_entity.id
_entity.type
_entity.pdbx_description
1 polymer ?
#
loop_
_entity_poly.entity_id
_entity_poly.type
_entity_poly.pdbx_seq_one_letter_code
_entity_poly.pdbx_strand_id
1 'polypeptide(L)'
;MKVKTIIKILIIAIFSLSFIACEDNKKEVKEIKFTPSLPMPEWDETNSKKIWNVYKNWHDAKKDPVPAMKIGYEYSEKLHDYEKALEWYKYADSMIPLGEN
;
A
#
# COMPACT_ATOMS: atom_id res chain seq x y z
N MET A 1 36.92 2.08 -43.88
CA MET A 1 36.26 1.24 -42.85
C MET A 1 35.17 0.42 -43.53
N LYS A 2 35.08 -0.90 -43.30
CA LYS A 2 34.10 -1.74 -44.02
C LYS A 2 32.68 -1.35 -43.61
N VAL A 3 31.72 -1.33 -44.56
CA VAL A 3 30.31 -0.97 -44.32
C VAL A 3 29.69 -1.75 -43.14
N LYS A 4 30.05 -3.04 -43.02
CA LYS A 4 29.65 -3.90 -41.89
C LYS A 4 30.11 -3.39 -40.52
N THR A 5 31.27 -2.72 -40.46
CA THR A 5 31.82 -2.12 -39.23
C THR A 5 31.06 -0.85 -38.85
N ILE A 6 30.69 -0.03 -39.84
CA ILE A 6 29.90 1.19 -39.63
C ILE A 6 28.50 0.86 -39.09
N ILE A 7 27.83 -0.14 -39.68
CA ILE A 7 26.50 -0.58 -39.24
C ILE A 7 26.52 -1.06 -37.78
N LYS A 8 27.55 -1.80 -37.36
CA LYS A 8 27.69 -2.26 -35.97
C LYS A 8 27.85 -1.10 -34.98
N ILE A 9 28.65 -0.10 -35.32
CA ILE A 9 28.85 1.09 -34.48
C ILE A 9 27.54 1.88 -34.35
N LEU A 10 26.79 2.00 -35.46
CA LEU A 10 25.51 2.71 -35.47
C LEU A 10 24.46 2.05 -34.56
N ILE A 11 24.37 0.72 -34.59
CA ILE A 11 23.45 -0.06 -33.74
C ILE A 11 23.79 0.13 -32.26
N ILE A 12 25.08 0.10 -31.90
CA ILE A 12 25.53 0.27 -30.50
C ILE A 12 25.19 1.68 -29.99
N ALA A 13 25.38 2.70 -30.82
CA ALA A 13 25.09 4.10 -30.46
C ALA A 13 23.58 4.35 -30.23
N ILE A 14 22.71 3.74 -31.03
CA ILE A 14 21.24 3.84 -30.85
C ILE A 14 20.81 3.15 -29.56
N PHE A 15 21.38 1.98 -29.25
CA PHE A 15 21.03 1.22 -28.04
C PHE A 15 21.43 1.95 -26.75
N SER A 16 22.52 2.74 -26.77
CA SER A 16 22.93 3.57 -25.63
C SER A 16 22.02 4.75 -25.35
N LEU A 17 21.36 5.31 -26.36
CA LEU A 17 20.46 6.47 -26.20
C LEU A 17 19.13 6.09 -25.54
N SER A 18 18.73 4.82 -25.58
CA SER A 18 17.53 4.29 -24.94
C SER A 18 17.57 4.29 -23.40
N PHE A 19 18.73 4.54 -22.76
CA PHE A 19 18.88 4.53 -21.30
C PHE A 19 18.85 5.91 -20.64
N ILE A 20 18.66 7.01 -21.38
CA ILE A 20 18.69 8.39 -20.82
C ILE A 20 17.29 8.86 -20.36
N ALA A 21 16.21 8.16 -20.73
CA ALA A 21 14.84 8.54 -20.38
C ALA A 21 14.27 7.69 -19.23
N CYS A 22 14.90 7.72 -18.07
CA CYS A 22 14.20 7.52 -16.80
C CYS A 22 14.39 8.80 -15.98
N GLU A 23 13.55 9.79 -16.25
CA GLU A 23 13.38 10.93 -15.37
C GLU A 23 12.71 10.40 -14.10
N ASP A 24 13.51 10.25 -13.04
CA ASP A 24 13.04 9.95 -11.69
C ASP A 24 12.20 11.14 -11.20
N ASN A 25 10.97 11.21 -11.69
CA ASN A 25 9.91 12.04 -11.15
C ASN A 25 9.47 11.42 -9.82
N LYS A 26 10.37 11.46 -8.81
CA LYS A 26 9.98 11.27 -7.41
C LYS A 26 9.04 12.41 -7.07
N LYS A 27 7.75 12.22 -7.39
CA LYS A 27 6.67 13.01 -6.82
C LYS A 27 6.93 12.98 -5.32
N GLU A 28 7.20 14.13 -4.72
CA GLU A 28 7.21 14.27 -3.28
C GLU A 28 5.83 13.82 -2.79
N VAL A 29 5.73 12.59 -2.31
CA VAL A 29 4.54 12.08 -1.65
C VAL A 29 4.49 12.88 -0.36
N LYS A 30 3.70 13.96 -0.35
CA LYS A 30 3.31 14.61 0.90
C LYS A 30 2.76 13.50 1.77
N GLU A 31 3.44 13.20 2.88
CA GLU A 31 2.97 12.20 3.83
C GLU A 31 1.57 12.62 4.29
N ILE A 32 0.54 11.97 3.75
CA ILE A 32 -0.84 12.15 4.20
C ILE A 32 -0.87 11.54 5.60
N LYS A 33 -0.87 12.39 6.62
CA LYS A 33 -1.03 11.96 8.01
C LYS A 33 -2.51 11.67 8.25
N PHE A 34 -2.85 10.40 8.26
CA PHE A 34 -4.16 9.93 8.67
C PHE A 34 -4.30 10.09 10.19
N THR A 35 -5.33 10.80 10.61
CA THR A 35 -5.67 10.93 12.04
C THR A 35 -7.05 10.30 12.22
N PRO A 36 -7.15 9.11 12.84
CA PRO A 36 -8.43 8.46 13.06
C PRO A 36 -9.27 9.29 14.03
N SER A 37 -10.55 9.49 13.70
CA SER A 37 -11.52 10.10 14.61
C SER A 37 -12.15 9.10 15.60
N LEU A 38 -12.02 7.79 15.33
CA LEU A 38 -12.47 6.72 16.21
C LEU A 38 -11.28 6.04 16.91
N PRO A 39 -11.48 5.50 18.13
CA PRO A 39 -10.46 4.66 18.76
C PRO A 39 -10.25 3.40 17.93
N MET A 40 -9.01 2.90 17.97
CA MET A 40 -8.69 1.61 17.35
C MET A 40 -9.47 0.49 18.04
N PRO A 41 -10.04 -0.47 17.28
CA PRO A 41 -10.74 -1.62 17.84
C PRO A 41 -9.84 -2.43 18.78
N GLU A 42 -10.46 -3.12 19.74
CA GLU A 42 -9.73 -3.92 20.71
C GLU A 42 -8.95 -5.06 20.03
N TRP A 43 -7.71 -5.23 20.47
CA TRP A 43 -6.90 -6.34 20.05
C TRP A 43 -7.47 -7.63 20.63
N ASP A 44 -8.03 -8.53 19.80
CA ASP A 44 -8.34 -9.87 20.29
C ASP A 44 -7.21 -10.82 19.95
N GLU A 45 -6.47 -11.17 20.99
CA GLU A 45 -5.26 -11.98 20.92
C GLU A 45 -5.54 -13.41 20.42
N THR A 46 -6.73 -13.93 20.69
CA THR A 46 -7.11 -15.31 20.39
C THR A 46 -7.30 -15.54 18.89
N ASN A 47 -8.03 -14.67 18.20
CA ASN A 47 -8.32 -14.82 16.78
C ASN A 47 -7.26 -14.16 15.90
N SER A 48 -6.66 -13.06 16.36
CA SER A 48 -5.59 -12.39 15.61
C SER A 48 -4.35 -13.26 15.39
N LYS A 49 -4.00 -14.13 16.37
CA LYS A 49 -2.90 -15.11 16.21
C LYS A 49 -3.22 -16.21 15.21
N LYS A 50 -4.50 -16.51 14.97
CA LYS A 50 -4.93 -17.50 13.98
C LYS A 50 -4.71 -16.99 12.55
N ILE A 51 -4.67 -15.67 12.36
CA ILE A 51 -4.50 -15.04 11.05
C ILE A 51 -3.28 -14.13 11.05
N TRP A 52 -2.19 -14.64 10.47
CA TRP A 52 -0.95 -13.90 10.28
C TRP A 52 -1.14 -12.49 9.71
N ASN A 53 -2.05 -12.32 8.77
CA ASN A 53 -2.34 -11.01 8.17
C ASN A 53 -2.97 -10.02 9.15
N VAL A 54 -3.79 -10.45 10.11
CA VAL A 54 -4.33 -9.56 11.15
C VAL A 54 -3.20 -9.07 12.03
N TYR A 55 -2.34 -9.98 12.49
CA TYR A 55 -1.17 -9.66 13.30
C TYR A 55 -0.20 -8.71 12.60
N LYS A 56 0.16 -9.02 11.35
CA LYS A 56 1.09 -8.20 10.58
C LYS A 56 0.57 -6.78 10.36
N ASN A 57 -0.71 -6.63 10.04
CA ASN A 57 -1.30 -5.33 9.67
C ASN A 57 -1.63 -4.44 10.87
N TRP A 58 -1.67 -4.98 12.10
CA TRP A 58 -2.14 -4.23 13.28
C TRP A 58 -1.30 -2.98 13.60
N HIS A 59 0.03 -3.08 13.48
CA HIS A 59 0.91 -1.93 13.73
C HIS A 59 0.72 -0.83 12.70
N ASP A 60 0.58 -1.21 11.42
CA ASP A 60 0.43 -0.28 10.31
C ASP A 60 -0.96 0.36 10.30
N ALA A 61 -1.98 -0.36 10.77
CA ALA A 61 -3.36 0.13 10.89
C ALA A 61 -3.51 1.35 11.79
N LYS A 62 -2.52 1.66 12.63
CA LYS A 62 -2.53 2.88 13.47
C LYS A 62 -2.37 4.16 12.67
N LYS A 63 -1.85 4.06 11.45
CA LYS A 63 -1.40 5.20 10.64
C LYS A 63 -1.91 5.17 9.21
N ASP A 64 -2.55 4.09 8.79
CA ASP A 64 -3.00 3.88 7.42
C ASP A 64 -4.35 3.13 7.43
N PRO A 65 -5.39 3.63 6.74
CA PRO A 65 -6.67 2.94 6.65
C PRO A 65 -6.61 1.61 5.89
N VAL A 66 -5.63 1.42 4.99
CA VAL A 66 -5.53 0.21 4.15
C VAL A 66 -5.25 -1.05 4.99
N PRO A 67 -4.26 -1.08 5.90
CA PRO A 67 -4.10 -2.18 6.84
C PRO A 67 -5.35 -2.42 7.71
N ALA A 68 -6.04 -1.37 8.17
CA ALA A 68 -7.28 -1.52 8.93
C ALA A 68 -8.40 -2.20 8.11
N MET A 69 -8.58 -1.82 6.84
CA MET A 69 -9.49 -2.51 5.92
C MET A 69 -9.12 -3.99 5.73
N LYS A 70 -7.83 -4.29 5.57
CA LYS A 70 -7.36 -5.68 5.44
C LYS A 70 -7.69 -6.49 6.68
N ILE A 71 -7.54 -5.92 7.88
CA ILE A 71 -7.92 -6.61 9.11
C ILE A 71 -9.42 -6.91 9.12
N GLY A 72 -10.27 -5.93 8.75
CA GLY A 72 -11.71 -6.16 8.65
C GLY A 72 -12.08 -7.29 7.69
N TYR A 73 -11.43 -7.35 6.52
CA TYR A 73 -11.60 -8.44 5.54
C TYR A 73 -11.21 -9.81 6.10
N GLU A 74 -10.12 -9.89 6.86
CA GLU A 74 -9.70 -11.15 7.47
C GLU A 74 -10.71 -11.64 8.52
N TYR A 75 -11.28 -10.72 9.31
CA TYR A 75 -12.36 -11.04 10.24
C TYR A 75 -13.64 -11.49 9.51
N SER A 76 -14.02 -10.87 8.38
CA SER A 76 -15.23 -11.25 7.64
C SER A 76 -15.08 -12.60 6.89
N GLU A 77 -13.97 -12.78 6.17
CA GLU A 77 -13.84 -13.90 5.23
C GLU A 77 -13.27 -15.16 5.86
N LYS A 78 -12.39 -15.04 6.86
CA LYS A 78 -11.72 -16.20 7.45
C LYS A 78 -12.23 -16.57 8.83
N LEU A 79 -12.60 -15.58 9.65
CA LEU A 79 -13.12 -15.80 11.00
C LEU A 79 -14.64 -15.77 11.05
N HIS A 80 -15.29 -15.19 10.04
CA HIS A 80 -16.73 -14.92 10.00
C HIS A 80 -17.22 -14.16 11.24
N ASP A 81 -16.36 -13.31 11.79
CA ASP A 81 -16.66 -12.44 12.92
C ASP A 81 -16.98 -11.05 12.38
N TYR A 82 -18.23 -10.92 11.93
CA TYR A 82 -18.72 -9.74 11.22
C TYR A 82 -18.81 -8.50 12.12
N GLU A 83 -19.05 -8.68 13.42
CA GLU A 83 -19.10 -7.58 14.37
C GLU A 83 -17.73 -6.92 14.45
N LYS A 84 -16.67 -7.72 14.60
CA LYS A 84 -15.31 -7.21 14.58
C LYS A 84 -14.86 -6.67 13.23
N ALA A 85 -15.27 -7.31 12.14
CA ALA A 85 -14.99 -6.79 10.80
C ALA A 85 -15.55 -5.37 10.64
N LEU A 86 -16.77 -5.14 11.11
CA LEU A 86 -17.43 -3.84 11.06
C LEU A 86 -16.71 -2.78 11.91
N GLU A 87 -16.19 -3.14 13.09
CA GLU A 87 -15.37 -2.24 13.91
C GLU A 87 -14.13 -1.77 13.15
N TRP A 88 -13.41 -2.70 12.50
CA TRP A 88 -12.21 -2.38 11.73
C TRP A 88 -12.51 -1.53 10.49
N TYR A 89 -13.63 -1.78 9.80
CA TYR A 89 -14.04 -0.94 8.69
C TYR A 89 -14.42 0.48 9.12
N LYS A 90 -15.16 0.63 10.23
CA LYS A 90 -15.47 1.96 10.79
C LYS A 90 -14.20 2.71 11.21
N TYR A 91 -13.25 2.01 11.82
CA TYR A 91 -11.97 2.61 12.18
C TYR A 91 -11.18 3.07 10.97
N ALA A 92 -11.11 2.27 9.90
CA ALA A 92 -10.48 2.65 8.64
C ALA A 92 -11.15 3.88 8.01
N ASP A 93 -12.49 3.89 7.95
CA ASP A 93 -13.27 5.02 7.42
C ASP A 93 -13.01 6.30 8.23
N SER A 94 -12.86 6.19 9.55
CA SER A 94 -12.60 7.31 10.45
C SER A 94 -11.28 8.05 10.20
N MET A 95 -10.37 7.45 9.45
CA MET A 95 -9.07 8.02 9.07
C MET A 95 -9.11 8.79 7.76
N ILE A 96 -10.06 8.48 6.90
CA ILE A 96 -10.20 9.15 5.61
C ILE A 96 -10.74 10.54 5.95
N PRO A 97 -9.98 11.62 5.70
CA PRO A 97 -10.53 12.94 5.90
C PRO A 97 -11.72 13.06 4.96
N LEU A 98 -12.92 13.15 5.53
CA LEU A 98 -14.11 13.58 4.82
C LEU A 98 -13.70 14.87 4.13
N GLY A 99 -13.57 14.84 2.81
CA GLY A 99 -12.96 15.92 2.05
C GLY A 99 -13.49 17.26 2.54
N GLU A 100 -12.59 18.21 2.75
CA GLU A 100 -12.95 19.62 2.75
C GLU A 100 -13.74 19.85 1.45
N ASN A 101 -15.07 19.91 1.57
CA ASN A 101 -15.98 20.30 0.50
C ASN A 101 -15.88 21.82 0.32
#